data_AF-A0A4Q1AQ28-F1
#
_entry.id   AF-A0A4Q1AQ28-F1
#
_cell.length_a   1.000
_cell.length_b   1.000
_cell.length_c   1.000
_cell.angle_alpha   90.00
_cell.angle_beta   90.00
_cell.angle_gamma   90.00
#
_symmetry.space_group_name_H-M   'P 1'
#
loop_
_entity.id
_entity.type
_entity.pdbx_description
1 polymer ?
#
loop_
_entity_poly.entity_id
_entity_poly.type
_entity_poly.pdbx_seq_one_letter_code
_entity_poly.pdbx_strand_id
1 'polypeptide(L)'
;MNRRDFLKSGTSILSLFGTSNLMAAFSKDMGFEDFFYNIFSSNEDLNKENNNFIKDSITIELDEKQISSKSYVKKDLLTDVLIEDNVYDSFLSVRKKLNLVQRHIGYGNFNILSFDEMLKIAKYSNNINAFSKKELEFLESIFYYDPSVHGFYGERISENITDTINKKEVKKIPHTGHYLFKGEPEKIYYQMVKDIGNSLTLTSGVRSIVKQTKLFLDKVYSVEGNLTIASKSLAPPAYTYHSIADFDVGKKGFGKSNFSSRFALTDEFFKMRKLKYIDMRYTVNNKDGVRYEPWHVKII
;
A
#
# COMPACT_ATOMS: atom_id res chain seq x y z
N MET A 1 1.23 -32.14 -0.61
CA MET A 1 2.68 -31.88 -0.51
C MET A 1 2.85 -30.96 0.69
N ASN A 2 3.56 -31.43 1.72
CA ASN A 2 3.48 -30.90 3.08
C ASN A 2 4.06 -29.49 3.21
N ARG A 3 3.32 -28.62 3.93
CA ARG A 3 3.68 -27.24 4.27
C ARG A 3 5.01 -27.22 5.01
N ARG A 4 6.01 -26.56 4.42
CA ARG A 4 7.25 -26.21 5.11
C ARG A 4 7.20 -24.71 5.34
N ASP A 5 6.77 -24.32 6.54
CA ASP A 5 7.15 -23.04 7.13
C ASP A 5 8.67 -23.16 7.32
N PHE A 6 9.47 -22.43 6.54
CA PHE A 6 10.91 -22.65 6.51
C PHE A 6 11.64 -22.19 7.77
N LEU A 7 10.99 -21.43 8.65
CA LEU A 7 11.50 -21.03 9.96
C LEU A 7 10.37 -20.95 11.01
N LYS A 8 10.03 -22.07 11.65
CA LYS A 8 9.40 -22.08 12.99
C LYS A 8 10.49 -22.30 14.04
N SER A 9 11.34 -21.30 14.22
CA SER A 9 12.20 -21.21 15.41
C SER A 9 12.46 -19.75 15.72
N GLY A 10 11.99 -19.31 16.88
CA GLY A 10 12.12 -17.95 17.39
C GLY A 10 13.56 -17.48 17.40
N THR A 11 13.93 -16.76 16.36
CA THR A 11 15.04 -15.81 16.36
C THR A 11 14.41 -14.45 16.17
N SER A 12 14.66 -13.57 17.13
CA SER A 12 14.19 -12.20 17.14
C SER A 12 14.57 -11.50 15.83
N ILE A 13 13.60 -11.34 14.92
CA ILE A 13 13.69 -10.51 13.71
C ILE A 13 13.60 -9.03 14.15
N LEU A 14 14.52 -8.61 15.02
CA LEU A 14 14.51 -7.28 15.64
C LEU A 14 15.72 -6.44 15.24
N SER A 15 16.51 -6.89 14.24
CA SER A 15 17.69 -6.16 13.77
C SER A 15 17.88 -6.18 12.25
N LEU A 16 16.79 -6.13 11.47
CA LEU A 16 16.85 -5.98 10.00
C LEU A 16 16.51 -4.55 9.52
N PHE A 17 16.42 -3.61 10.46
CA PHE A 17 16.09 -2.22 10.18
C PHE A 17 17.04 -1.30 10.94
N GLY A 18 18.02 -0.76 10.22
CA GLY A 18 18.92 0.27 10.74
C GLY A 18 18.22 1.62 10.83
N THR A 19 18.51 2.39 11.88
CA THR A 19 18.19 3.82 11.95
C THR A 19 19.38 4.60 11.39
N SER A 20 19.29 5.09 10.15
CA SER A 20 20.39 5.85 9.53
C SER A 20 19.89 7.10 8.80
N ASN A 21 20.69 8.17 8.91
CA ASN A 21 20.55 9.42 8.18
C ASN A 21 21.46 9.40 6.94
N LEU A 22 20.97 10.00 5.84
CA LEU A 22 21.67 10.64 4.68
C LEU A 22 21.67 9.98 3.27
N MET A 23 21.02 10.73 2.35
CA MET A 23 21.33 11.18 0.97
C MET A 23 22.28 10.42 0.00
N ALA A 24 21.66 10.11 -1.17
CA ALA A 24 22.04 10.34 -2.57
C ALA A 24 23.23 9.58 -3.23
N ALA A 25 22.88 8.74 -4.22
CA ALA A 25 23.14 8.98 -5.65
C ALA A 25 22.65 7.77 -6.48
N PHE A 26 21.75 7.95 -7.46
CA PHE A 26 21.43 6.87 -8.42
C PHE A 26 21.29 7.33 -9.87
N SER A 27 21.94 6.55 -10.73
CA SER A 27 21.95 6.64 -12.19
C SER A 27 20.69 6.06 -12.83
N LYS A 28 20.28 6.69 -13.93
CA LYS A 28 19.09 6.45 -14.74
C LYS A 28 19.13 5.13 -15.53
N ASP A 29 18.01 4.42 -15.49
CA ASP A 29 17.44 3.70 -16.65
C ASP A 29 15.93 3.99 -16.72
N MET A 30 15.54 4.74 -17.76
CA MET A 30 14.23 5.38 -17.95
C MET A 30 13.25 4.46 -18.71
N GLY A 31 12.03 4.31 -18.19
CA GLY A 31 10.91 3.75 -18.97
C GLY A 31 9.78 3.10 -18.17
N PHE A 32 10.07 2.50 -17.02
CA PHE A 32 9.06 1.86 -16.14
C PHE A 32 9.11 2.40 -14.71
N GLU A 33 10.29 2.80 -14.25
CA GLU A 33 10.50 3.57 -13.01
C GLU A 33 9.69 4.88 -13.03
N ASP A 34 9.68 5.59 -14.16
CA ASP A 34 8.86 6.78 -14.38
C ASP A 34 7.36 6.50 -14.24
N PHE A 35 6.89 5.28 -14.55
CA PHE A 35 5.48 4.95 -14.40
C PHE A 35 5.09 4.88 -12.93
N PHE A 36 5.90 4.23 -12.07
CA PHE A 36 5.65 4.08 -10.64
C PHE A 36 5.99 5.33 -9.84
N TYR A 37 7.12 5.98 -10.10
CA TYR A 37 7.48 7.27 -9.50
C TYR A 37 6.37 8.31 -9.74
N ASN A 38 5.89 8.44 -10.98
CA ASN A 38 4.77 9.37 -11.26
C ASN A 38 3.40 8.90 -10.72
N ILE A 39 3.21 7.64 -10.30
CA ILE A 39 1.98 7.22 -9.59
C ILE A 39 2.01 7.67 -8.14
N PHE A 40 3.18 7.63 -7.50
CA PHE A 40 3.28 7.70 -6.04
C PHE A 40 4.07 8.90 -5.49
N SER A 41 4.62 9.77 -6.34
CA SER A 41 5.40 10.97 -5.94
C SER A 41 4.64 12.30 -6.06
N SER A 42 3.41 12.33 -6.58
CA SER A 42 2.69 13.57 -6.95
C SER A 42 2.06 14.37 -5.80
N ASN A 43 2.44 14.14 -4.54
CA ASN A 43 1.86 14.83 -3.38
C ASN A 43 2.80 15.82 -2.67
N GLU A 44 4.06 15.98 -3.09
CA GLU A 44 4.98 16.90 -2.38
C GLU A 44 4.86 18.38 -2.82
N ASP A 45 4.37 18.67 -4.03
CA ASP A 45 4.40 20.05 -4.54
C ASP A 45 3.21 20.94 -4.13
N LEU A 46 2.17 20.39 -3.50
CA LEU A 46 0.98 21.16 -3.08
C LEU A 46 1.05 21.71 -1.64
N ASN A 47 2.06 21.34 -0.86
CA ASN A 47 2.23 21.79 0.53
C ASN A 47 2.98 23.13 0.67
N LYS A 48 3.52 23.70 -0.43
CA LYS A 48 4.24 24.98 -0.37
C LYS A 48 3.35 26.22 -0.52
N GLU A 49 2.22 26.14 -1.22
CA GLU A 49 1.36 27.32 -1.47
C GLU A 49 0.31 27.57 -0.36
N ASN A 50 -0.11 26.54 0.38
CA ASN A 50 -1.13 26.70 1.44
C ASN A 50 -0.58 27.30 2.75
N ASN A 51 0.74 27.44 2.91
CA ASN A 51 1.34 28.03 4.11
C ASN A 51 1.32 29.57 4.15
N ASN A 52 1.01 30.23 3.04
CA ASN A 52 0.91 31.70 3.00
C ASN A 52 -0.50 32.23 3.30
N PHE A 53 -1.56 31.44 3.10
CA PHE A 53 -2.94 31.87 3.39
C PHE A 53 -3.33 31.78 4.87
N ILE A 54 -2.59 31.02 5.68
CA ILE A 54 -2.88 30.83 7.12
C ILE A 54 -2.09 31.84 7.98
N LYS A 55 -1.04 32.48 7.43
CA LYS A 55 -0.21 33.44 8.18
C LYS A 55 -0.88 34.80 8.43
N ASP A 56 -1.89 35.17 7.63
CA ASP A 56 -2.45 36.53 7.65
C ASP A 56 -3.73 36.67 8.50
N SER A 57 -4.10 35.66 9.31
CA SER A 57 -5.34 35.70 10.10
C SER A 57 -5.20 35.36 11.59
N ILE A 58 -3.98 35.28 12.13
CA ILE A 58 -3.75 35.19 13.57
C ILE A 58 -2.71 36.23 13.99
N THR A 59 -3.11 37.50 13.97
CA THR A 59 -2.47 38.54 14.79
C THR A 59 -3.35 38.71 16.02
N ILE A 60 -3.15 37.87 17.02
CA ILE A 60 -3.70 38.06 18.36
C ILE A 60 -2.49 38.31 19.26
N GLU A 61 -2.40 39.55 19.75
CA GLU A 61 -1.46 39.99 20.77
C GLU A 61 -1.47 39.01 21.95
N LEU A 62 -0.31 38.45 22.28
CA LEU A 62 -0.11 37.73 23.53
C LEU A 62 0.97 38.47 24.32
N ASP A 63 0.48 39.17 25.33
CA ASP A 63 1.22 39.82 26.40
C ASP A 63 2.13 38.82 27.13
N GLU A 64 3.38 39.21 27.35
CA GLU A 64 4.37 38.44 28.10
C GLU A 64 4.03 38.44 29.60
N LYS A 65 3.30 37.43 30.09
CA LYS A 65 3.50 36.85 31.44
C LYS A 65 2.59 35.65 31.73
N GLN A 66 3.21 34.62 32.29
CA GLN A 66 2.62 33.46 32.99
C GLN A 66 1.90 32.40 32.14
N ILE A 67 2.62 31.36 31.72
CA ILE A 67 2.22 29.94 31.82
C ILE A 67 3.55 29.15 31.93
N SER A 68 4.02 28.83 33.13
CA SER A 68 3.67 27.64 33.92
C SER A 68 3.82 26.33 33.13
N SER A 69 4.94 25.67 33.41
CA SER A 69 5.33 24.31 33.06
C SER A 69 4.17 23.31 32.92
N LYS A 70 3.77 23.03 31.68
CA LYS A 70 3.32 21.69 31.28
C LYS A 70 4.13 21.28 30.06
N SER A 71 5.04 20.34 30.30
CA SER A 71 5.83 19.64 29.31
C SER A 71 4.92 19.09 28.20
N TYR A 72 4.86 19.79 27.08
CA TYR A 72 4.62 19.13 25.80
C TYR A 72 5.86 18.30 25.53
N VAL A 73 5.84 17.07 26.05
CA VAL A 73 6.80 16.04 25.67
C VAL A 73 6.67 15.89 24.16
N LYS A 74 7.67 16.45 23.48
CA LYS A 74 7.99 16.26 22.08
C LYS A 74 7.87 14.76 21.82
N LYS A 75 6.76 14.33 21.20
CA LYS A 75 6.57 12.96 20.74
C LYS A 75 7.80 12.64 19.89
N ASP A 76 8.63 11.72 20.36
CA ASP A 76 9.88 11.36 19.69
C ASP A 76 9.60 11.20 18.19
N LEU A 77 10.37 11.93 17.38
CA LEU A 77 10.39 11.74 15.94
C LEU A 77 10.76 10.28 15.72
N LEU A 78 9.78 9.43 15.40
CA LEU A 78 10.03 8.07 14.95
C LEU A 78 11.07 8.18 13.83
N THR A 79 12.26 7.67 14.09
CA THR A 79 13.33 7.66 13.12
C THR A 79 12.87 6.84 11.93
N ASP A 80 13.17 7.32 10.73
CA ASP A 80 12.84 6.57 9.54
C ASP A 80 13.56 5.21 9.56
N VAL A 81 12.81 4.19 9.14
CA VAL A 81 13.25 2.80 9.04
C VAL A 81 13.47 2.52 7.57
N LEU A 82 14.70 2.15 7.21
CA LEU A 82 15.12 1.89 5.84
C LEU A 82 15.41 0.40 5.62
N ILE A 83 15.35 -0.03 4.36
CA ILE A 83 15.93 -1.30 3.93
C ILE A 83 17.44 -1.26 4.17
N GLU A 84 17.97 -2.25 4.91
CA GLU A 84 19.41 -2.36 5.16
C GLU A 84 20.21 -2.74 3.90
N ASP A 85 21.45 -2.25 3.84
CA ASP A 85 22.38 -2.49 2.72
C ASP A 85 22.64 -3.99 2.48
N ASN A 86 22.70 -4.78 3.54
CA ASN A 86 22.97 -6.23 3.49
C ASN A 86 21.87 -7.04 2.76
N VAL A 87 20.64 -6.53 2.70
CA VAL A 87 19.48 -7.16 2.06
C VAL A 87 19.03 -6.42 0.80
N TYR A 88 19.62 -5.26 0.49
CA TYR A 88 19.21 -4.40 -0.62
C TYR A 88 19.27 -5.12 -1.98
N ASP A 89 20.29 -5.94 -2.22
CA ASP A 89 20.37 -6.76 -3.44
C ASP A 89 19.20 -7.74 -3.58
N SER A 90 18.79 -8.35 -2.46
CA SER A 90 17.64 -9.26 -2.42
C SER A 90 16.35 -8.49 -2.67
N PHE A 91 16.22 -7.30 -2.10
CA PHE A 91 15.11 -6.38 -2.36
C PHE A 91 14.96 -6.04 -3.85
N LEU A 92 16.04 -5.59 -4.50
CA LEU A 92 16.03 -5.26 -5.93
C LEU A 92 15.70 -6.48 -6.80
N SER A 93 16.31 -7.64 -6.49
CA SER A 93 16.09 -8.88 -7.22
C SER A 93 14.64 -9.36 -7.10
N VAL A 94 14.08 -9.36 -5.88
CA VAL A 94 12.68 -9.71 -5.63
C VAL A 94 11.74 -8.79 -6.37
N ARG A 95 11.94 -7.45 -6.30
CA ARG A 95 11.11 -6.48 -7.04
C ARG A 95 11.11 -6.80 -8.54
N LYS A 96 12.28 -7.07 -9.12
CA LYS A 96 12.42 -7.46 -10.53
C LYS A 96 11.67 -8.75 -10.84
N LYS A 97 11.83 -9.80 -10.04
CA LYS A 97 11.13 -11.09 -10.25
C LYS A 97 9.62 -10.95 -10.13
N LEU A 98 9.11 -10.22 -9.14
CA LEU A 98 7.67 -9.96 -9.01
C LEU A 98 7.09 -9.23 -10.23
N ASN A 99 7.83 -8.25 -10.77
CA ASN A 99 7.47 -7.58 -12.02
C ASN A 99 7.42 -8.56 -13.20
N LEU A 100 8.40 -9.46 -13.33
CA LEU A 100 8.41 -10.47 -14.38
C LEU A 100 7.29 -11.51 -14.22
N VAL A 101 6.98 -11.94 -12.99
CA VAL A 101 5.84 -12.84 -12.70
C VAL A 101 4.53 -12.17 -13.11
N GLN A 102 4.29 -10.91 -12.71
CA GLN A 102 3.07 -10.19 -13.10
C GLN A 102 2.95 -10.07 -14.62
N ARG A 103 4.04 -9.76 -15.32
CA ARG A 103 4.07 -9.70 -16.79
C ARG A 103 3.75 -11.05 -17.42
N HIS A 104 4.28 -12.14 -16.84
CA HIS A 104 4.08 -13.49 -17.36
C HIS A 104 2.64 -13.97 -17.24
N ILE A 105 1.98 -13.75 -16.10
CA ILE A 105 0.61 -14.25 -15.89
C ILE A 105 -0.50 -13.24 -16.23
N GLY A 106 -0.13 -11.97 -16.42
CA GLY A 106 -1.05 -10.87 -16.67
C GLY A 106 -1.60 -10.23 -15.38
N TYR A 107 -1.90 -8.93 -15.49
CA TYR A 107 -2.33 -8.10 -14.36
C TYR A 107 -3.54 -8.66 -13.60
N GLY A 108 -4.53 -9.18 -14.33
CA GLY A 108 -5.75 -9.75 -13.74
C GLY A 108 -5.45 -10.94 -12.84
N ASN A 109 -4.77 -11.96 -13.36
CA ASN A 109 -4.45 -13.18 -12.61
C ASN A 109 -3.53 -12.90 -11.42
N PHE A 110 -2.68 -11.88 -11.53
CA PHE A 110 -1.77 -11.47 -10.45
C PHE A 110 -2.50 -10.96 -9.20
N ASN A 111 -3.74 -10.47 -9.31
CA ASN A 111 -4.54 -10.07 -8.15
C ASN A 111 -4.87 -11.24 -7.20
N ILE A 112 -4.86 -12.48 -7.68
CA ILE A 112 -5.30 -13.67 -6.93
C ILE A 112 -4.23 -14.78 -6.91
N LEU A 113 -2.99 -14.44 -7.29
CA LEU A 113 -1.86 -15.36 -7.32
C LEU A 113 -1.41 -15.69 -5.89
N SER A 114 -1.34 -16.97 -5.54
CA SER A 114 -0.77 -17.39 -4.25
C SER A 114 0.76 -17.39 -4.25
N PHE A 115 1.35 -17.36 -3.06
CA PHE A 115 2.81 -17.41 -2.89
C PHE A 115 3.42 -18.69 -3.48
N ASP A 116 2.82 -19.85 -3.21
CA ASP A 116 3.28 -21.13 -3.75
C ASP A 116 3.15 -21.20 -5.28
N GLU A 117 2.07 -20.66 -5.85
CA GLU A 117 1.89 -20.56 -7.30
C GLU A 117 2.97 -19.65 -7.91
N MET A 118 3.28 -18.51 -7.28
CA MET A 118 4.36 -17.60 -7.70
C MET A 118 5.72 -18.32 -7.74
N LEU A 119 6.08 -19.04 -6.67
CA LEU A 119 7.35 -19.78 -6.61
C LEU A 119 7.42 -20.84 -7.70
N LYS A 120 6.32 -21.56 -7.93
CA LYS A 120 6.22 -22.55 -9.01
C LYS A 120 6.43 -21.90 -10.39
N ILE A 121 5.73 -20.80 -10.68
CA ILE A 121 5.85 -20.06 -11.95
C ILE A 121 7.29 -19.59 -12.16
N ALA A 122 7.89 -18.99 -11.15
CA ALA A 122 9.25 -18.48 -11.22
C ALA A 122 10.26 -19.60 -11.51
N LYS A 123 10.15 -20.74 -10.80
CA LYS A 123 11.02 -21.91 -10.97
C LYS A 123 11.00 -22.49 -12.39
N TYR A 124 9.82 -22.56 -13.01
CA TYR A 124 9.65 -23.17 -14.33
C TYR A 124 9.69 -22.17 -15.50
N SER A 125 9.96 -20.89 -15.22
CA SER A 125 10.08 -19.86 -16.25
C SER A 125 11.56 -19.51 -16.49
N ASN A 126 12.02 -19.75 -17.71
CA ASN A 126 13.40 -19.47 -18.14
C ASN A 126 13.83 -18.01 -17.93
N ASN A 127 12.86 -17.07 -17.96
CA ASN A 127 13.14 -15.63 -17.86
C ASN A 127 13.07 -15.10 -16.42
N ILE A 128 12.54 -15.86 -15.46
CA ILE A 128 12.34 -15.43 -14.07
C ILE A 128 13.33 -16.13 -13.14
N ASN A 129 13.51 -17.44 -13.34
CA ASN A 129 14.27 -18.34 -12.49
C ASN A 129 13.70 -18.47 -11.06
N ALA A 130 14.10 -19.55 -10.39
CA ALA A 130 13.69 -19.79 -9.01
C ALA A 130 14.13 -18.66 -8.06
N PHE A 131 13.36 -18.42 -7.01
CA PHE A 131 13.79 -17.58 -5.89
C PHE A 131 14.88 -18.32 -5.11
N SER A 132 15.97 -17.62 -4.85
CA SER A 132 17.08 -18.05 -4.00
C SER A 132 16.67 -17.99 -2.52
N LYS A 133 17.46 -18.65 -1.67
CA LYS A 133 17.23 -18.63 -0.22
C LYS A 133 17.19 -17.21 0.37
N LYS A 134 18.14 -16.35 -0.02
CA LYS A 134 18.19 -14.94 0.44
C LYS A 134 16.96 -14.13 0.03
N GLU A 135 16.46 -14.36 -1.19
CA GLU A 135 15.24 -13.69 -1.68
C GLU A 135 13.99 -14.18 -0.93
N LEU A 136 13.92 -15.46 -0.58
CA LEU A 136 12.83 -16.01 0.24
C LEU A 136 12.89 -15.48 1.67
N GLU A 137 14.08 -15.44 2.28
CA GLU A 137 14.29 -14.85 3.60
C GLU A 137 13.89 -13.36 3.64
N PHE A 138 14.21 -12.60 2.59
CA PHE A 138 13.76 -11.22 2.44
C PHE A 138 12.24 -11.10 2.30
N LEU A 139 11.60 -11.97 1.51
CA LEU A 139 10.13 -11.97 1.37
C LEU A 139 9.44 -12.28 2.71
N GLU A 140 9.99 -13.22 3.49
CA GLU A 140 9.49 -13.53 4.83
C GLU A 140 9.73 -12.37 5.80
N SER A 141 10.91 -11.73 5.80
CA SER A 141 11.19 -10.61 6.69
C SER A 141 10.22 -9.45 6.46
N ILE A 142 9.93 -9.11 5.21
CA ILE A 142 8.97 -8.06 4.84
C ILE A 142 7.51 -8.47 5.11
N PHE A 143 7.18 -9.76 5.17
CA PHE A 143 5.83 -10.20 5.49
C PHE A 143 5.56 -10.27 7.01
N TYR A 144 6.57 -10.68 7.79
CA TYR A 144 6.41 -10.97 9.23
C TYR A 144 6.89 -9.85 10.16
N TYR A 145 7.54 -8.80 9.65
CA TYR A 145 7.96 -7.70 10.53
C TYR A 145 6.77 -6.96 11.16
N ASP A 146 7.03 -6.34 12.31
CA ASP A 146 6.09 -5.45 12.98
C ASP A 146 6.27 -4.00 12.47
N PRO A 147 5.30 -3.44 11.72
CA PRO A 147 5.40 -2.10 11.17
C PRO A 147 5.04 -1.00 12.18
N SER A 148 4.62 -1.35 13.40
CA SER A 148 4.34 -0.37 14.46
C SER A 148 5.59 0.40 14.90
N VAL A 149 6.76 -0.22 14.73
CA VAL A 149 8.09 0.37 15.00
C VAL A 149 8.34 1.66 14.22
N HIS A 150 7.65 1.86 13.09
CA HIS A 150 7.75 3.06 12.27
C HIS A 150 6.40 3.74 12.03
N GLY A 151 5.43 3.52 12.93
CA GLY A 151 4.20 4.31 12.97
C GLY A 151 3.07 3.84 12.07
N PHE A 152 3.10 2.60 11.58
CA PHE A 152 1.93 1.96 10.96
C PHE A 152 1.25 1.06 12.00
N TYR A 153 -0.04 1.29 12.24
CA TYR A 153 -0.79 0.65 13.34
C TYR A 153 -2.04 -0.10 12.83
N GLY A 154 -2.15 -0.33 11.53
CA GLY A 154 -3.22 -1.12 10.96
C GLY A 154 -3.24 -2.55 11.47
N GLU A 155 -4.41 -3.20 11.41
CA GLU A 155 -4.59 -4.58 11.85
C GLU A 155 -3.88 -5.56 10.91
N ARG A 156 -3.26 -6.61 11.49
CA ARG A 156 -2.73 -7.73 10.71
C ARG A 156 -3.89 -8.56 10.19
N ILE A 157 -3.99 -8.68 8.87
CA ILE A 157 -5.11 -9.35 8.19
C ILE A 157 -4.73 -10.77 7.75
N SER A 158 -3.48 -10.98 7.36
CA SER A 158 -2.97 -12.29 6.93
C SER A 158 -1.91 -12.79 7.89
N GLU A 159 -2.07 -14.04 8.32
CA GLU A 159 -1.18 -14.63 9.32
C GLU A 159 0.02 -15.29 8.66
N ASN A 160 -0.17 -15.93 7.51
CA ASN A 160 0.88 -16.67 6.82
C ASN A 160 1.11 -16.10 5.42
N ILE A 161 2.38 -16.04 5.00
CA ILE A 161 2.74 -15.59 3.64
C ILE A 161 2.11 -16.47 2.54
N THR A 162 1.72 -17.70 2.90
CA THR A 162 1.09 -18.69 2.02
C THR A 162 -0.43 -18.63 2.01
N ASP A 163 -1.07 -17.71 2.76
CA ASP A 163 -2.52 -17.55 2.72
C ASP A 163 -2.98 -17.23 1.28
N THR A 164 -4.13 -17.79 0.88
CA THR A 164 -4.59 -17.79 -0.51
C THR A 164 -5.96 -17.17 -0.66
N ILE A 165 -6.17 -16.47 -1.79
CA ILE A 165 -7.51 -16.08 -2.22
C ILE A 165 -8.21 -17.29 -2.86
N ASN A 166 -9.36 -17.69 -2.33
CA ASN A 166 -10.15 -18.76 -2.92
C ASN A 166 -10.77 -18.29 -4.26
N LYS A 167 -10.31 -18.87 -5.37
CA LYS A 167 -10.77 -18.53 -6.73
C LYS A 167 -12.28 -18.72 -6.91
N LYS A 168 -12.92 -19.58 -6.10
CA LYS A 168 -14.38 -19.80 -6.12
C LYS A 168 -15.17 -18.68 -5.45
N GLU A 169 -14.55 -17.90 -4.58
CA GLU A 169 -15.18 -16.84 -3.79
C GLU A 169 -15.00 -15.46 -4.42
N VAL A 170 -14.30 -15.36 -5.53
CA VAL A 170 -14.09 -14.10 -6.23
C VAL A 170 -14.74 -14.10 -7.61
N LYS A 171 -15.08 -12.92 -8.10
CA LYS A 171 -15.62 -12.70 -9.43
C LYS A 171 -14.84 -11.59 -10.12
N LYS A 172 -14.38 -11.86 -11.34
CA LYS A 172 -13.71 -10.85 -12.17
C LYS A 172 -14.74 -9.81 -12.60
N ILE A 173 -14.43 -8.53 -12.39
CA ILE A 173 -15.29 -7.43 -12.79
C ILE A 173 -14.91 -7.00 -14.22
N PRO A 174 -15.85 -7.05 -15.18
CA PRO A 174 -15.57 -6.74 -16.58
C PRO A 174 -14.88 -5.38 -16.78
N HIS A 175 -13.96 -5.31 -17.73
CA HIS A 175 -13.23 -4.08 -18.14
C HIS A 175 -12.37 -3.38 -17.08
N THR A 176 -12.21 -3.95 -15.89
CA THR A 176 -11.39 -3.36 -14.81
C THR A 176 -10.05 -4.07 -14.65
N GLY A 177 -9.95 -5.34 -15.04
CA GLY A 177 -8.79 -6.18 -14.72
C GLY A 177 -8.72 -6.59 -13.25
N HIS A 178 -9.76 -6.34 -12.46
CA HIS A 178 -9.83 -6.61 -11.03
C HIS A 178 -10.92 -7.65 -10.69
N TYR A 179 -10.89 -8.10 -9.45
CA TYR A 179 -11.85 -9.03 -8.87
C TYR A 179 -12.50 -8.39 -7.66
N LEU A 180 -13.73 -8.79 -7.36
CA LEU A 180 -14.35 -8.57 -6.06
C LEU A 180 -14.68 -9.91 -5.42
N PHE A 181 -14.74 -9.96 -4.09
CA PHE A 181 -15.34 -11.09 -3.40
C PHE A 181 -16.83 -11.16 -3.72
N LYS A 182 -17.32 -12.38 -3.98
CA LYS A 182 -18.73 -12.68 -4.17
C LYS A 182 -19.50 -12.37 -2.89
N GLY A 183 -20.78 -12.05 -3.04
CA GLY A 183 -21.62 -11.66 -1.92
C GLY A 183 -21.60 -10.15 -1.74
N GLU A 184 -21.40 -9.69 -0.51
CA GLU A 184 -21.62 -8.29 -0.14
C GLU A 184 -20.72 -7.29 -0.89
N PRO A 185 -19.41 -7.50 -1.03
CA PRO A 185 -18.54 -6.55 -1.73
C PRO A 185 -18.94 -6.34 -3.20
N GLU A 186 -19.27 -7.43 -3.91
CA GLU A 186 -19.80 -7.37 -5.27
C GLU A 186 -21.12 -6.59 -5.35
N LYS A 187 -22.08 -6.88 -4.46
CA LYS A 187 -23.38 -6.20 -4.43
C LYS A 187 -23.23 -4.70 -4.17
N ILE A 188 -22.42 -4.34 -3.16
CA ILE A 188 -22.16 -2.94 -2.80
C ILE A 188 -21.55 -2.19 -3.98
N TYR A 189 -20.57 -2.77 -4.68
CA TYR A 189 -20.00 -2.13 -5.85
C TYR A 189 -21.05 -1.84 -6.94
N TYR A 190 -21.91 -2.79 -7.28
CA TYR A 190 -22.95 -2.54 -8.28
C TYR A 190 -24.03 -1.56 -7.80
N GLN A 191 -24.35 -1.56 -6.51
CA GLN A 191 -25.25 -0.58 -5.91
C GLN A 191 -24.63 0.84 -5.96
N MET A 192 -23.33 0.97 -5.69
CA MET A 192 -22.59 2.22 -5.86
C MET A 192 -22.61 2.70 -7.30
N VAL A 193 -22.39 1.82 -8.29
CA VAL A 193 -22.48 2.18 -9.72
C VAL A 193 -23.88 2.70 -10.08
N LYS A 194 -24.94 2.08 -9.54
CA LYS A 194 -26.33 2.50 -9.75
C LYS A 194 -26.61 3.88 -9.14
N ASP A 195 -26.15 4.12 -7.92
CA ASP A 195 -26.46 5.34 -7.16
C ASP A 195 -25.59 6.54 -7.58
N ILE A 196 -24.32 6.30 -7.93
CA ILE A 196 -23.37 7.35 -8.31
C ILE A 196 -23.43 7.65 -9.80
N GLY A 197 -23.55 6.60 -10.61
CA GLY A 197 -23.63 6.65 -12.06
C GLY A 197 -22.44 5.98 -12.76
N ASN A 198 -22.57 5.85 -14.08
CA ASN A 198 -21.66 5.09 -14.93
C ASN A 198 -20.24 5.66 -15.05
N SER A 199 -19.96 6.85 -14.49
CA SER A 199 -18.61 7.41 -14.41
C SER A 199 -17.77 6.80 -13.29
N LEU A 200 -18.40 6.11 -12.32
CA LEU A 200 -17.69 5.32 -11.31
C LEU A 200 -17.08 4.06 -11.93
N THR A 201 -15.90 3.67 -11.47
CA THR A 201 -15.26 2.40 -11.84
C THR A 201 -14.46 1.81 -10.68
N LEU A 202 -14.39 0.49 -10.63
CA LEU A 202 -13.44 -0.23 -9.78
C LEU A 202 -12.02 0.07 -10.27
N THR A 203 -11.18 0.60 -9.38
CA THR A 203 -9.76 0.92 -9.64
C THR A 203 -8.81 -0.06 -8.96
N SER A 204 -9.28 -0.73 -7.91
CA SER A 204 -8.61 -1.88 -7.28
C SER A 204 -9.63 -2.74 -6.57
N GLY A 205 -9.39 -4.04 -6.50
CA GLY A 205 -10.31 -4.98 -5.84
C GLY A 205 -9.52 -5.94 -4.97
N VAL A 206 -9.83 -7.24 -5.04
CA VAL A 206 -9.09 -8.27 -4.32
C VAL A 206 -7.59 -8.18 -4.62
N ARG A 207 -6.76 -8.28 -3.58
CA ARG A 207 -5.31 -8.36 -3.68
C ARG A 207 -4.79 -9.53 -2.87
N SER A 208 -4.07 -10.45 -3.53
CA SER A 208 -3.30 -11.48 -2.86
C SER A 208 -2.08 -10.89 -2.15
N ILE A 209 -1.49 -11.68 -1.25
CA ILE A 209 -0.22 -11.33 -0.59
C ILE A 209 0.84 -10.97 -1.63
N VAL A 210 0.98 -11.77 -2.69
CA VAL A 210 1.97 -11.51 -3.75
C VAL A 210 1.75 -10.15 -4.43
N LYS A 211 0.49 -9.82 -4.74
CA LYS A 211 0.13 -8.50 -5.30
C LYS A 211 0.50 -7.38 -4.34
N GLN A 212 0.12 -7.52 -3.07
CA GLN A 212 0.39 -6.50 -2.06
C GLN A 212 1.89 -6.32 -1.81
N THR A 213 2.65 -7.40 -1.69
CA THR A 213 4.12 -7.37 -1.57
C THR A 213 4.75 -6.62 -2.72
N LYS A 214 4.36 -6.92 -3.97
CA LYS A 214 4.88 -6.19 -5.12
C LYS A 214 4.61 -4.68 -5.01
N LEU A 215 3.35 -4.28 -4.77
CA LEU A 215 2.98 -2.88 -4.68
C LEU A 215 3.74 -2.17 -3.54
N PHE A 216 3.90 -2.82 -2.40
CA PHE A 216 4.63 -2.28 -1.25
C PHE A 216 6.11 -2.09 -1.57
N LEU A 217 6.77 -3.11 -2.13
CA LEU A 217 8.18 -3.02 -2.51
C LEU A 217 8.45 -2.00 -3.61
N ASP A 218 7.53 -1.84 -4.57
CA ASP A 218 7.62 -0.77 -5.56
C ASP A 218 7.51 0.61 -4.89
N LYS A 219 6.61 0.75 -3.88
CA LYS A 219 6.50 2.00 -3.12
C LYS A 219 7.75 2.27 -2.31
N VAL A 220 8.30 1.28 -1.60
CA VAL A 220 9.57 1.37 -0.86
C VAL A 220 10.70 1.82 -1.79
N TYR A 221 10.78 1.25 -3.00
CA TYR A 221 11.78 1.67 -3.98
C TYR A 221 11.61 3.14 -4.40
N SER A 222 10.37 3.57 -4.64
CA SER A 222 10.08 4.96 -5.04
C SER A 222 10.44 6.01 -3.99
N VAL A 223 10.67 5.58 -2.74
CA VAL A 223 11.08 6.44 -1.61
C VAL A 223 12.43 6.02 -1.06
N GLU A 224 13.32 5.54 -1.95
CA GLU A 224 14.73 5.26 -1.65
C GLU A 224 14.94 4.25 -0.51
N GLY A 225 14.09 3.23 -0.42
CA GLY A 225 14.20 2.19 0.60
C GLY A 225 13.53 2.53 1.93
N ASN A 226 12.84 3.67 2.05
CA ASN A 226 12.23 4.12 3.30
C ASN A 226 10.87 3.43 3.56
N LEU A 227 10.86 2.50 4.52
CA LEU A 227 9.67 1.76 4.94
C LEU A 227 8.67 2.65 5.68
N THR A 228 9.15 3.58 6.50
CA THR A 228 8.31 4.55 7.23
C THR A 228 7.47 5.40 6.29
N ILE A 229 8.06 5.91 5.21
CA ILE A 229 7.35 6.72 4.22
C ILE A 229 6.46 5.83 3.34
N ALA A 230 6.94 4.64 2.96
CA ALA A 230 6.16 3.72 2.14
C ALA A 230 4.87 3.28 2.84
N SER A 231 4.94 2.91 4.12
CA SER A 231 3.80 2.40 4.89
C SER A 231 2.68 3.43 5.09
N LYS A 232 3.01 4.73 5.10
CA LYS A 232 2.02 5.82 5.12
C LYS A 232 1.15 5.86 3.86
N SER A 233 1.65 5.34 2.74
CA SER A 233 0.95 5.37 1.44
C SER A 233 0.43 4.00 1.00
N LEU A 234 0.97 2.92 1.54
CA LEU A 234 0.56 1.58 1.18
C LEU A 234 0.79 0.61 2.33
N ALA A 235 -0.25 -0.14 2.70
CA ALA A 235 -0.14 -1.12 3.78
C ALA A 235 0.96 -2.16 3.51
N PRO A 236 1.73 -2.56 4.54
CA PRO A 236 2.64 -3.69 4.44
C PRO A 236 1.90 -4.99 4.05
N PRO A 237 2.61 -6.03 3.54
CA PRO A 237 1.97 -7.16 2.86
C PRO A 237 0.89 -7.91 3.66
N ALA A 238 1.11 -8.09 4.96
CA ALA A 238 0.19 -8.82 5.84
C ALA A 238 -1.01 -7.97 6.33
N TYR A 239 -1.08 -6.68 5.98
CA TYR A 239 -1.98 -5.70 6.61
C TYR A 239 -3.00 -5.09 5.63
N THR A 240 -3.19 -5.71 4.47
CA THR A 240 -4.09 -5.18 3.44
C THR A 240 -5.53 -5.64 3.63
N TYR A 241 -6.46 -4.71 3.79
CA TYR A 241 -7.90 -5.04 3.84
C TYR A 241 -8.47 -5.56 2.50
N HIS A 242 -7.75 -5.38 1.39
CA HIS A 242 -8.13 -5.95 0.08
C HIS A 242 -8.05 -7.48 0.03
N SER A 243 -7.44 -8.13 1.02
CA SER A 243 -7.47 -9.59 1.15
C SER A 243 -8.76 -10.08 1.80
N ILE A 244 -9.57 -9.22 2.41
CA ILE A 244 -10.78 -9.62 3.15
C ILE A 244 -12.09 -8.94 2.77
N ALA A 245 -12.12 -7.89 1.93
CA ALA A 245 -13.34 -7.43 1.23
C ALA A 245 -13.15 -6.05 0.59
N ASP A 246 -12.34 -5.20 1.21
CA ASP A 246 -12.23 -3.78 0.83
C ASP A 246 -11.78 -3.63 -0.63
N PHE A 247 -12.20 -2.55 -1.26
CA PHE A 247 -11.89 -2.25 -2.64
C PHE A 247 -11.79 -0.75 -2.89
N ASP A 248 -11.13 -0.39 -4.00
CA ASP A 248 -10.97 1.00 -4.41
C ASP A 248 -11.87 1.32 -5.59
N VAL A 249 -12.51 2.47 -5.52
CA VAL A 249 -13.26 3.03 -6.64
C VAL A 249 -12.64 4.35 -7.09
N GLY A 250 -12.96 4.72 -8.32
CA GLY A 250 -12.50 5.97 -8.90
C GLY A 250 -13.42 6.46 -10.00
N LYS A 251 -13.02 7.58 -10.59
CA LYS A 251 -13.64 8.15 -11.78
C LYS A 251 -12.98 7.59 -13.04
N LYS A 252 -13.81 7.16 -14.01
CA LYS A 252 -13.36 6.74 -15.34
C LYS A 252 -12.61 7.87 -16.03
N GLY A 253 -11.47 7.54 -16.65
CA GLY A 253 -10.61 8.51 -17.33
C GLY A 253 -9.77 9.39 -16.39
N PHE A 254 -9.86 9.24 -15.07
CA PHE A 254 -9.10 10.06 -14.12
C PHE A 254 -7.69 9.53 -13.85
N GLY A 255 -7.38 8.34 -14.36
CA GLY A 255 -6.04 7.74 -14.32
C GLY A 255 -5.47 7.68 -12.92
N LYS A 256 -4.21 8.11 -12.78
CA LYS A 256 -3.48 8.12 -11.51
C LYS A 256 -4.09 9.07 -10.46
N SER A 257 -4.83 10.09 -10.90
CA SER A 257 -5.47 11.05 -10.00
C SER A 257 -6.52 10.39 -9.09
N ASN A 258 -7.00 9.20 -9.44
CA ASN A 258 -7.87 8.39 -8.56
C ASN A 258 -7.20 8.03 -7.24
N PHE A 259 -5.86 7.92 -7.20
CA PHE A 259 -5.08 7.56 -6.01
C PHE A 259 -4.39 8.78 -5.38
N SER A 260 -5.04 9.94 -5.48
CA SER A 260 -4.59 11.22 -4.93
C SER A 260 -5.75 11.97 -4.25
N SER A 261 -5.43 12.99 -3.46
CA SER A 261 -6.43 13.88 -2.84
C SER A 261 -7.38 14.52 -3.87
N ARG A 262 -6.98 14.61 -5.15
CA ARG A 262 -7.83 15.12 -6.23
C ARG A 262 -9.12 14.31 -6.42
N PHE A 263 -9.13 13.02 -6.07
CA PHE A 263 -10.37 12.23 -6.14
C PHE A 263 -11.43 12.75 -5.17
N ALA A 264 -11.03 13.35 -4.04
CA ALA A 264 -11.96 13.96 -3.09
C ALA A 264 -12.71 15.19 -3.65
N LEU A 265 -12.28 15.70 -4.81
CA LEU A 265 -12.88 16.86 -5.47
C LEU A 265 -13.85 16.47 -6.60
N THR A 266 -14.10 15.17 -6.81
CA THR A 266 -14.96 14.71 -7.91
C THR A 266 -16.42 14.52 -7.48
N ASP A 267 -17.34 14.63 -8.44
CA ASP A 267 -18.76 14.32 -8.25
C ASP A 267 -19.00 12.90 -7.75
N GLU A 268 -18.18 11.94 -8.18
CA GLU A 268 -18.23 10.56 -7.71
C GLU A 268 -18.00 10.51 -6.20
N PHE A 269 -16.94 11.14 -5.70
CA PHE A 269 -16.65 11.16 -4.27
C PHE A 269 -17.70 11.95 -3.48
N PHE A 270 -18.19 13.08 -4.00
CA PHE A 270 -19.28 13.83 -3.37
C PHE A 270 -20.56 12.99 -3.21
N LYS A 271 -20.87 12.12 -4.17
CA LYS A 271 -22.00 11.19 -4.09
C LYS A 271 -21.69 10.01 -3.16
N MET A 272 -20.48 9.45 -3.21
CA MET A 272 -20.03 8.37 -2.30
C MET A 272 -20.25 8.74 -0.84
N ARG A 273 -19.89 9.97 -0.43
CA ARG A 273 -20.04 10.46 0.95
C ARG A 273 -21.50 10.52 1.45
N LYS A 274 -22.48 10.44 0.56
CA LYS A 274 -23.92 10.45 0.90
C LYS A 274 -24.51 9.05 1.05
N LEU A 275 -23.77 8.01 0.65
CA LEU A 275 -24.21 6.63 0.75
C LEU A 275 -24.11 6.18 2.20
N LYS A 276 -25.18 5.55 2.72
CA LYS A 276 -25.28 5.12 4.12
C LYS A 276 -24.82 3.68 4.37
N TYR A 277 -24.49 2.95 3.30
CA TYR A 277 -24.16 1.52 3.33
C TYR A 277 -22.67 1.23 3.05
N ILE A 278 -21.85 2.28 2.97
CA ILE A 278 -20.39 2.18 2.88
C ILE A 278 -19.75 3.11 3.91
N ASP A 279 -18.49 2.84 4.22
CA ASP A 279 -17.64 3.76 4.97
C ASP A 279 -16.31 3.96 4.21
N MET A 280 -15.54 4.97 4.63
CA MET A 280 -14.21 5.24 4.11
C MET A 280 -13.18 4.74 5.12
N ARG A 281 -12.34 3.79 4.72
CA ARG A 281 -11.37 3.15 5.64
C ARG A 281 -10.41 4.18 6.24
N TYR A 282 -9.69 4.89 5.38
CA TYR A 282 -8.64 5.81 5.78
C TYR A 282 -9.14 7.24 5.69
N THR A 283 -9.88 7.66 6.73
CA THR A 283 -10.26 9.07 6.93
C THR A 283 -9.04 9.92 7.33
N VAL A 284 -9.17 11.25 7.33
CA VAL A 284 -8.07 12.18 7.67
C VAL A 284 -7.44 11.88 9.05
N ASN A 285 -8.22 11.37 9.99
CA ASN A 285 -7.80 11.06 11.36
C ASN A 285 -7.85 9.55 11.65
N ASN A 286 -7.68 8.69 10.65
CA ASN A 286 -7.61 7.25 10.88
C ASN A 286 -6.44 6.91 11.81
N LYS A 287 -6.57 5.80 12.54
CA LYS A 287 -5.59 5.40 13.57
C LYS A 287 -4.51 4.46 13.04
N ASP A 288 -4.61 4.06 11.78
CA ASP A 288 -3.79 3.00 11.19
C ASP A 288 -2.41 3.51 10.75
N GLY A 289 -2.16 4.83 10.85
CA GLY A 289 -0.91 5.44 10.39
C GLY A 289 -0.84 5.57 8.86
N VAL A 290 -1.98 5.47 8.18
CA VAL A 290 -2.11 5.60 6.72
C VAL A 290 -2.60 6.99 6.38
N ARG A 291 -2.16 7.54 5.24
CA ARG A 291 -2.67 8.81 4.73
C ARG A 291 -4.17 8.74 4.41
N TYR A 292 -4.79 9.89 4.23
CA TYR A 292 -6.17 9.97 3.77
C TYR A 292 -6.33 9.34 2.37
N GLU A 293 -7.29 8.42 2.22
CA GLU A 293 -7.57 7.71 0.96
C GLU A 293 -9.07 7.81 0.58
N PRO A 294 -9.49 8.87 -0.15
CA PRO A 294 -10.88 9.07 -0.55
C PRO A 294 -11.45 7.99 -1.51
N TRP A 295 -10.61 7.11 -2.04
CA TRP A 295 -10.99 6.03 -2.96
C TRP A 295 -11.29 4.69 -2.27
N HIS A 296 -10.78 4.48 -1.05
CA HIS A 296 -10.77 3.17 -0.38
C HIS A 296 -12.07 2.91 0.37
N VAL A 297 -12.89 2.01 -0.18
CA VAL A 297 -14.20 1.64 0.36
C VAL A 297 -14.05 0.54 1.41
N LYS A 298 -14.54 0.83 2.62
CA LYS A 298 -14.74 -0.14 3.70
C LYS A 298 -16.11 -0.79 3.55
N ILE A 299 -16.12 -2.12 3.56
CA ILE A 299 -17.36 -2.90 3.67
C ILE A 299 -17.77 -3.00 5.14
N ILE A 300 -19.05 -2.70 5.42
CA ILE A 300 -19.66 -2.70 6.77
C ILE A 300 -20.42 -4.00 6.97
#